data_AF-A0A2K3UVU6-F1
#
_entry.id   AF-A0A2K3UVU6-F1
#
_cell.length_a   1.000
_cell.length_b   1.000
_cell.length_c   1.000
_cell.angle_alpha   90.00
_cell.angle_beta   90.00
_cell.angle_gamma   90.00
#
_symmetry.space_group_name_H-M   'P 1'
#
loop_
_entity.id
_entity.type
_entity.pdbx_description
1 polymer ?
#
loop_
_entity_poly.entity_id
_entity_poly.type
_entity_poly.pdbx_seq_one_letter_code
_entity_poly.pdbx_strand_id
1 'polypeptide(L)'
;MIPATFTFAIWGPIYLGSLAYATYQAWPGQGARPLHRQVGPWAALAFGASALWALAAGFPPPLLSWGTVAMIFALFGSLLVALLRAVALAETPRDRLLVVAPLGLYAGYITLATVANTAATLYQLGIRTPLGLSEPAWAALMLGAAGVLAGVVIRHLGVNRHRAPLTYPAAVVWGLGGVAAQNLTVLNLAAQPQPVVAAAAGLAALLVAGTAWRRRRAGAR
;
A
#
# COMPACT_ATOMS: atom_id res chain seq x y z
N MET A 1 -0.74 -11.82 10.56
CA MET A 1 -0.95 -10.77 9.53
C MET A 1 -1.92 -9.66 9.98
N ILE A 2 -2.71 -9.86 11.05
CA ILE A 2 -3.60 -8.82 11.57
C ILE A 2 -2.75 -7.67 12.14
N PRO A 3 -2.91 -6.43 11.68
CA PRO A 3 -2.22 -5.28 12.23
C PRO A 3 -2.93 -4.73 13.48
N ALA A 4 -2.18 -4.02 14.32
CA ALA A 4 -2.74 -3.35 15.50
C ALA A 4 -3.72 -2.25 15.08
N THR A 5 -4.73 -1.96 15.90
CA THR A 5 -5.84 -1.03 15.56
C THR A 5 -5.36 0.35 15.13
N PHE A 6 -4.28 0.88 15.72
CA PHE A 6 -3.73 2.19 15.34
C PHE A 6 -3.30 2.25 13.87
N THR A 7 -3.00 1.10 13.25
CA THR A 7 -2.54 1.03 11.85
C THR A 7 -3.56 1.63 10.90
N PHE A 8 -4.85 1.51 11.22
CA PHE A 8 -5.96 2.06 10.44
C PHE A 8 -6.04 3.60 10.50
N ALA A 9 -5.31 4.26 11.42
CA ALA A 9 -5.24 5.73 11.46
C ALA A 9 -4.60 6.33 10.19
N ILE A 10 -3.87 5.54 9.40
CA ILE A 10 -3.32 5.96 8.10
C ILE A 10 -4.40 6.40 7.09
N TRP A 11 -5.65 5.94 7.27
CA TRP A 11 -6.77 6.38 6.44
C TRP A 11 -7.01 7.88 6.52
N GLY A 12 -6.77 8.52 7.68
CA GLY A 12 -6.88 9.98 7.82
C GLY A 12 -5.98 10.73 6.85
N PRO A 13 -4.65 10.52 6.89
CA PRO A 13 -3.72 11.05 5.90
C PRO A 13 -4.04 10.68 4.45
N ILE A 14 -4.49 9.45 4.18
CA ILE A 14 -4.89 9.01 2.83
C ILE A 14 -6.08 9.81 2.31
N TYR A 15 -7.13 9.99 3.12
CA TYR A 15 -8.31 10.76 2.73
C TYR A 15 -7.98 12.24 2.57
N LEU A 16 -7.19 12.82 3.47
CA LEU A 16 -6.75 14.20 3.36
C LEU A 16 -5.92 14.42 2.08
N GLY A 17 -4.98 13.53 1.78
CA GLY A 17 -4.20 13.59 0.55
C GLY A 17 -5.05 13.39 -0.70
N SER A 18 -6.04 12.50 -0.65
CA SER A 18 -6.95 12.26 -1.78
C SER A 18 -7.84 13.47 -2.05
N LEU A 19 -8.33 14.13 -1.01
CA LEU A 19 -9.06 15.39 -1.12
C LEU A 19 -8.17 16.50 -1.70
N ALA A 20 -6.94 16.64 -1.20
CA ALA A 20 -5.98 17.60 -1.75
C ALA A 20 -5.72 17.36 -3.25
N TYR A 21 -5.51 16.11 -3.66
CA TYR A 21 -5.40 15.74 -5.07
C TYR A 21 -6.66 16.10 -5.87
N ALA A 22 -7.84 15.73 -5.36
CA ALA A 22 -9.12 16.00 -6.01
C ALA A 22 -9.38 17.50 -6.21
N THR A 23 -9.04 18.33 -5.21
CA THR A 23 -9.12 19.79 -5.33
C THR A 23 -8.10 20.33 -6.33
N TYR A 24 -6.88 19.80 -6.33
CA TYR A 24 -5.84 20.25 -7.23
C TYR A 24 -6.18 19.96 -8.69
N GLN A 25 -6.70 18.76 -9.01
CA GLN A 25 -7.12 18.44 -10.39
C GLN A 25 -8.31 19.28 -10.86
N ALA A 26 -9.12 19.82 -9.95
CA ALA A 26 -10.33 20.58 -10.25
C ALA A 26 -10.07 22.09 -10.44
N TRP A 27 -8.87 22.59 -10.14
CA TRP A 27 -8.55 24.01 -10.34
C TRP A 27 -8.59 24.41 -11.82
N PRO A 28 -8.91 25.68 -12.13
CA PRO A 28 -8.86 26.21 -13.49
C PRO A 28 -7.50 25.97 -14.15
N GLY A 29 -7.53 25.53 -15.40
CA GLY A 29 -6.32 25.23 -16.18
C GLY A 29 -5.70 23.85 -15.92
N GLN A 30 -6.15 23.08 -14.92
CA GLN A 30 -5.59 21.76 -14.63
C GLN A 30 -6.17 20.65 -15.52
N GLY A 31 -7.43 20.76 -15.92
CA GLY A 31 -8.12 19.74 -16.73
C GLY A 31 -7.51 19.49 -18.12
N ALA A 32 -6.84 20.50 -18.71
CA ALA A 32 -6.15 20.36 -19.99
C ALA A 32 -4.75 19.72 -19.86
N ARG A 33 -4.17 19.71 -18.66
CA ARG A 33 -2.79 19.24 -18.45
C ARG A 33 -2.70 17.73 -18.67
N PRO A 34 -1.66 17.24 -19.37
CA PRO A 34 -1.45 15.80 -19.59
C PRO A 34 -1.43 14.98 -18.30
N LEU A 35 -0.87 15.55 -17.22
CA LEU A 35 -0.83 14.92 -15.89
C LEU A 35 -2.23 14.48 -15.44
N HIS A 36 -3.19 15.39 -15.39
CA HIS A 36 -4.55 15.09 -14.92
C HIS A 36 -5.36 14.28 -15.92
N ARG A 37 -5.19 14.51 -17.23
CA ARG A 37 -5.87 13.71 -18.26
C ARG A 37 -5.46 12.23 -18.24
N GLN A 38 -4.20 11.94 -17.91
CA GLN A 38 -3.70 10.57 -17.91
C GLN A 38 -3.77 9.88 -16.55
N VAL A 39 -3.76 10.64 -15.45
CA VAL A 39 -3.86 10.12 -14.07
C VAL A 39 -5.31 10.05 -13.59
N GLY A 40 -6.13 11.05 -13.94
CA GLY A 40 -7.50 11.24 -13.48
C GLY A 40 -8.41 10.02 -13.62
N PRO A 41 -8.52 9.38 -14.81
CA PRO A 41 -9.37 8.21 -14.98
C PRO A 41 -8.99 7.03 -14.07
N TRP A 42 -7.69 6.81 -13.86
CA TRP A 42 -7.20 5.74 -12.99
C TRP A 42 -7.39 6.09 -11.51
N ALA A 43 -7.22 7.36 -11.12
CA ALA A 43 -7.54 7.81 -9.78
C ALA A 43 -9.04 7.71 -9.48
N ALA A 44 -9.90 8.04 -10.45
CA ALA A 44 -11.34 7.87 -10.33
C ALA A 44 -11.74 6.39 -10.19
N LEU A 45 -11.15 5.50 -11.00
CA LEU A 45 -11.34 4.06 -10.87
C LEU A 45 -10.88 3.54 -9.51
N ALA A 46 -9.72 4.00 -9.03
CA ALA A 46 -9.23 3.67 -7.70
C ALA A 46 -10.21 4.12 -6.61
N PHE A 47 -10.63 5.38 -6.62
CA PHE A 47 -11.54 5.90 -5.58
C PHE A 47 -12.91 5.20 -5.62
N GLY A 48 -13.44 4.90 -6.81
CA GLY A 48 -14.65 4.10 -6.97
C GLY A 48 -14.49 2.67 -6.44
N ALA A 49 -13.42 1.98 -6.84
CA ALA A 49 -13.11 0.63 -6.35
C ALA A 49 -12.90 0.60 -4.82
N SER A 50 -12.29 1.64 -4.26
CA SER A 50 -12.14 1.82 -2.82
C SER A 50 -13.47 2.00 -2.10
N ALA A 51 -14.38 2.82 -2.63
CA ALA A 51 -15.69 3.01 -2.03
C ALA A 51 -16.50 1.70 -2.05
N LEU A 52 -16.50 1.00 -3.20
CA LEU A 52 -17.16 -0.30 -3.34
C LEU A 52 -16.55 -1.35 -2.42
N TRP A 53 -15.21 -1.40 -2.32
CA TRP A 53 -14.52 -2.30 -1.40
C TRP A 53 -14.88 -2.00 0.06
N ALA A 54 -14.90 -0.73 0.48
CA ALA A 54 -15.23 -0.35 1.84
C ALA A 54 -16.67 -0.72 2.21
N LEU A 55 -17.62 -0.54 1.28
CA LEU A 55 -19.00 -0.99 1.45
C LEU A 55 -19.07 -2.51 1.56
N ALA A 56 -18.46 -3.23 0.61
CA ALA A 56 -18.49 -4.69 0.57
C ALA A 56 -17.82 -5.34 1.81
N ALA A 57 -16.75 -4.74 2.32
CA ALA A 57 -16.07 -5.19 3.54
C ALA A 57 -16.87 -4.89 4.83
N GLY A 58 -17.85 -3.98 4.79
CA GLY A 58 -18.64 -3.55 5.95
C GLY A 58 -19.91 -4.37 6.22
N PHE A 59 -20.36 -5.22 5.27
CA PHE A 59 -21.57 -6.05 5.45
C PHE A 59 -21.24 -7.45 6.03
N PRO A 60 -22.02 -7.96 7.01
CA PRO A 60 -21.84 -9.31 7.59
C PRO A 60 -22.58 -10.39 6.78
N PRO A 61 -22.12 -11.67 6.77
CA PRO A 61 -20.75 -12.10 6.44
C PRO A 61 -20.38 -11.56 5.04
N PRO A 62 -19.10 -11.52 4.64
CA PRO A 62 -18.74 -11.02 3.31
C PRO A 62 -19.31 -11.97 2.25
N LEU A 63 -20.53 -11.66 1.79
CA LEU A 63 -21.30 -12.31 0.71
C LEU A 63 -20.52 -12.38 -0.62
N LEU A 64 -19.33 -11.78 -0.65
CA LEU A 64 -18.45 -11.57 -1.78
C LEU A 64 -16.98 -11.83 -1.37
N SER A 65 -16.66 -12.94 -0.72
CA SER A 65 -15.29 -13.20 -0.20
C SER A 65 -14.21 -13.03 -1.29
N TRP A 66 -14.48 -13.49 -2.52
CA TRP A 66 -13.62 -13.23 -3.68
C TRP A 66 -13.89 -11.89 -4.38
N GLY A 67 -15.10 -11.34 -4.24
CA GLY A 67 -15.45 -10.03 -4.79
C GLY A 67 -14.68 -8.90 -4.10
N THR A 68 -14.51 -8.94 -2.78
CA THR A 68 -13.68 -7.98 -2.02
C THR A 68 -12.20 -8.08 -2.42
N VAL A 69 -11.70 -9.28 -2.70
CA VAL A 69 -10.36 -9.51 -3.26
C VAL A 69 -10.25 -8.89 -4.65
N ALA A 70 -11.20 -9.17 -5.56
CA ALA A 70 -11.19 -8.57 -6.89
C ALA A 70 -11.22 -7.03 -6.85
N MET A 71 -12.03 -6.44 -5.97
CA MET A 71 -12.12 -4.99 -5.78
C MET A 71 -10.81 -4.39 -5.26
N ILE A 72 -10.16 -5.01 -4.26
CA ILE A 72 -8.89 -4.48 -3.74
C ILE A 72 -7.75 -4.63 -4.75
N PHE A 73 -7.75 -5.68 -5.58
CA PHE A 73 -6.80 -5.81 -6.70
C PHE A 73 -7.07 -4.76 -7.79
N ALA A 74 -8.33 -4.47 -8.12
CA ALA A 74 -8.68 -3.40 -9.06
C ALA A 74 -8.26 -2.02 -8.52
N LEU A 75 -8.50 -1.76 -7.23
CA LEU A 75 -8.00 -0.58 -6.52
C LEU A 75 -6.46 -0.49 -6.58
N PHE A 76 -5.77 -1.58 -6.27
CA PHE A 76 -4.31 -1.62 -6.28
C PHE A 76 -3.73 -1.35 -7.68
N GLY A 77 -4.24 -2.04 -8.70
CA GLY A 77 -3.78 -1.87 -10.08
C GLY A 77 -4.04 -0.46 -10.61
N SER A 78 -5.23 0.09 -10.36
CA SER A 78 -5.57 1.45 -10.77
C SER A 78 -4.71 2.51 -10.07
N LEU A 79 -4.49 2.38 -8.76
CA LEU A 79 -3.55 3.25 -8.02
C LEU A 79 -2.12 3.15 -8.56
N LEU A 80 -1.65 1.95 -8.88
CA LEU A 80 -0.29 1.76 -9.39
C LEU A 80 -0.12 2.42 -10.77
N VAL A 81 -1.08 2.26 -11.67
CA VAL A 81 -1.06 2.93 -12.98
C VAL A 81 -1.12 4.46 -12.81
N ALA A 82 -2.03 4.95 -11.95
CA ALA A 82 -2.14 6.38 -11.64
C ALA A 82 -0.81 6.93 -11.10
N LEU A 83 -0.20 6.24 -10.15
CA LEU A 83 1.05 6.65 -9.52
C LEU A 83 2.23 6.65 -10.52
N LEU A 84 2.39 5.61 -11.32
CA LEU A 84 3.48 5.53 -12.30
C LEU A 84 3.38 6.65 -13.34
N ARG A 85 2.16 6.93 -13.83
CA ARG A 85 1.89 8.07 -14.72
C ARG A 85 2.14 9.40 -14.04
N ALA A 86 1.71 9.56 -12.79
CA ALA A 86 1.94 10.78 -12.01
C ALA A 86 3.44 11.05 -11.83
N VAL A 87 4.24 10.03 -11.48
CA VAL A 87 5.70 10.15 -11.35
C VAL A 87 6.36 10.53 -12.68
N ALA A 88 5.90 9.96 -13.80
CA ALA A 88 6.43 10.26 -15.12
C ALA A 88 6.10 11.68 -15.59
N LEU A 89 4.89 12.16 -15.32
CA LEU A 89 4.36 13.43 -15.84
C LEU A 89 4.47 14.61 -14.87
N ALA A 90 4.79 14.39 -13.59
CA ALA A 90 4.90 15.47 -12.62
C ALA A 90 6.13 16.35 -12.90
N GLU A 91 5.88 17.61 -13.25
CA GLU A 91 6.93 18.57 -13.60
C GLU A 91 7.31 19.43 -12.40
N THR A 92 6.29 19.91 -11.68
CA THR A 92 6.47 20.91 -10.60
C THR A 92 6.56 20.27 -9.21
N PRO A 93 7.15 20.95 -8.21
CA PRO A 93 7.06 20.53 -6.81
C PRO A 93 5.62 20.38 -6.32
N ARG A 94 4.70 21.23 -6.82
CA ARG A 94 3.28 21.17 -6.49
C ARG A 94 2.63 19.89 -7.03
N ASP A 95 2.97 19.45 -8.24
CA ASP A 95 2.50 18.16 -8.78
C ASP A 95 3.01 16.99 -7.93
N ARG A 96 4.27 17.04 -7.48
CA ARG A 96 4.84 16.01 -6.63
C ARG A 96 4.15 15.96 -5.26
N LEU A 97 3.82 17.11 -4.69
CA LEU A 97 3.18 17.22 -3.39
C LEU A 97 1.69 16.88 -3.42
N LEU A 98 0.96 17.33 -4.43
CA LEU A 98 -0.51 17.24 -4.49
C LEU A 98 -1.02 16.06 -5.34
N VAL A 99 -0.17 15.42 -6.14
CA VAL A 99 -0.55 14.27 -6.98
C VAL A 99 0.27 13.04 -6.60
N VAL A 100 1.59 13.13 -6.71
CA VAL A 100 2.47 11.97 -6.55
C VAL A 100 2.52 11.49 -5.09
N ALA A 101 2.64 12.39 -4.12
CA ALA A 101 2.72 12.03 -2.72
C ALA A 101 1.42 11.39 -2.17
N PRO A 102 0.21 11.93 -2.44
CA PRO A 102 -1.04 11.29 -2.05
C PRO A 102 -1.24 9.90 -2.68
N LEU A 103 -1.05 9.79 -4.01
CA LEU A 103 -1.16 8.50 -4.70
C LEU A 103 -0.11 7.50 -4.21
N GLY A 104 1.10 7.97 -3.90
CA GLY A 104 2.17 7.17 -3.32
C GLY A 104 1.79 6.60 -1.96
N LEU A 105 1.27 7.45 -1.06
CA LEU A 105 0.82 7.03 0.27
C LEU A 105 -0.27 5.97 0.16
N TYR A 106 -1.25 6.23 -0.72
CA TYR A 106 -2.39 5.36 -0.88
C TYR A 106 -1.98 4.00 -1.48
N ALA A 107 -1.24 4.01 -2.60
CA ALA A 107 -0.75 2.79 -3.24
C ALA A 107 0.14 1.96 -2.30
N GLY A 108 0.97 2.62 -1.46
CA GLY A 108 1.83 1.95 -0.49
C GLY A 108 1.03 1.19 0.56
N TYR A 109 0.01 1.81 1.14
CA TYR A 109 -0.84 1.13 2.11
C TYR A 109 -1.65 -0.01 1.47
N ILE A 110 -2.22 0.24 0.28
CA ILE A 110 -2.99 -0.78 -0.44
C ILE A 110 -2.14 -1.99 -0.84
N THR A 111 -0.83 -1.81 -1.08
CA THR A 111 0.08 -2.93 -1.34
C THR A 111 0.03 -3.97 -0.22
N LEU A 112 0.10 -3.54 1.04
CA LEU A 112 0.00 -4.43 2.18
C LEU A 112 -1.44 -4.94 2.37
N ALA A 113 -2.42 -4.04 2.20
CA ALA A 113 -3.84 -4.37 2.38
C ALA A 113 -4.30 -5.46 1.41
N THR A 114 -3.85 -5.47 0.16
CA THR A 114 -4.16 -6.51 -0.83
C THR A 114 -3.72 -7.90 -0.36
N VAL A 115 -2.51 -8.00 0.20
CA VAL A 115 -2.00 -9.29 0.70
C VAL A 115 -2.73 -9.70 1.98
N ALA A 116 -2.99 -8.75 2.89
CA ALA A 116 -3.74 -9.01 4.11
C ALA A 116 -5.19 -9.45 3.83
N ASN A 117 -5.87 -8.82 2.87
CA ASN A 117 -7.23 -9.20 2.45
C ASN A 117 -7.25 -10.59 1.83
N THR A 118 -6.27 -10.92 0.98
CA THR A 118 -6.14 -12.28 0.42
C THR A 118 -6.00 -13.32 1.54
N ALA A 119 -5.11 -13.07 2.51
CA ALA A 119 -4.94 -13.98 3.65
C ALA A 119 -6.21 -14.11 4.51
N ALA A 120 -6.92 -13.00 4.74
CA ALA A 120 -8.18 -12.99 5.49
C ALA A 120 -9.29 -13.76 4.77
N THR A 121 -9.44 -13.56 3.46
CA THR A 121 -10.42 -14.30 2.64
C THR A 121 -10.15 -15.81 2.67
N LEU A 122 -8.90 -16.24 2.50
CA LEU A 122 -8.55 -17.67 2.58
C LEU A 122 -8.92 -18.26 3.95
N TYR A 123 -8.62 -17.54 5.03
CA TYR A 123 -8.96 -17.95 6.38
C TYR A 123 -10.49 -18.05 6.58
N GLN A 124 -11.26 -17.09 6.07
CA GLN A 124 -12.73 -17.10 6.13
C GLN A 124 -13.35 -18.25 5.34
N LEU A 125 -12.71 -18.68 4.25
CA LEU A 125 -13.12 -19.85 3.46
C LEU A 125 -12.71 -21.19 4.11
N GLY A 126 -12.15 -21.17 5.32
CA GLY A 126 -11.72 -22.37 6.04
C GLY A 126 -10.35 -22.91 5.63
N ILE A 127 -9.64 -22.23 4.71
CA ILE A 127 -8.30 -22.62 4.26
C ILE A 127 -7.26 -22.10 5.25
N ARG A 128 -7.04 -22.85 6.34
CA ARG A 128 -6.19 -22.45 7.48
C ARG A 128 -4.69 -22.73 7.27
N THR A 129 -4.38 -23.79 6.53
CA THR A 129 -2.99 -24.21 6.24
C THR A 129 -2.76 -24.32 4.73
N PRO A 130 -2.83 -23.20 3.98
CA PRO A 130 -2.48 -23.22 2.57
C PRO A 130 -1.07 -23.79 2.38
N LEU A 131 -0.90 -24.66 1.40
CA LEU A 131 0.39 -25.30 1.08
C LEU A 131 0.97 -26.18 2.22
N GLY A 132 0.15 -26.58 3.20
CA GLY A 132 0.61 -27.39 4.35
C GLY A 132 1.45 -26.61 5.37
N LEU A 133 1.48 -25.28 5.29
CA LEU A 133 2.22 -24.42 6.22
C LEU A 133 1.43 -24.19 7.51
N SER A 134 2.14 -24.11 8.64
CA SER A 134 1.56 -23.64 9.90
C SER A 134 1.11 -22.18 9.79
N GLU A 135 0.16 -21.75 10.63
CA GLU A 135 -0.35 -20.37 10.58
C GLU A 135 0.76 -19.29 10.68
N PRO A 136 1.79 -19.42 11.56
CA PRO A 136 2.89 -18.47 11.60
C PRO A 136 3.76 -18.49 10.33
N ALA A 137 3.99 -19.67 9.74
CA ALA A 137 4.76 -19.81 8.51
C ALA A 137 4.01 -19.21 7.31
N TRP A 138 2.70 -19.44 7.22
CA TRP A 138 1.83 -18.82 6.22
C TRP A 138 1.82 -17.29 6.36
N ALA A 139 1.69 -16.78 7.59
CA ALA A 139 1.76 -15.34 7.85
C ALA A 139 3.11 -14.73 7.44
N ALA A 140 4.23 -15.41 7.71
CA ALA A 140 5.55 -14.97 7.29
C ALA A 140 5.71 -14.99 5.75
N LEU A 141 5.18 -16.00 5.06
CA LEU A 141 5.17 -16.07 3.61
C LEU A 141 4.39 -14.91 2.99
N MET A 142 3.20 -14.60 3.52
CA MET A 142 2.39 -13.48 3.05
C MET A 142 3.08 -12.13 3.30
N LEU A 143 3.75 -11.94 4.44
CA LEU A 143 4.59 -10.76 4.65
C LEU A 143 5.72 -10.68 3.61
N GLY A 144 6.38 -11.80 3.32
CA GLY A 144 7.37 -11.91 2.25
C GLY A 144 6.81 -11.46 0.89
N ALA A 145 5.62 -11.94 0.52
CA ALA A 145 4.94 -11.53 -0.71
C ALA A 145 4.65 -10.02 -0.75
N ALA A 146 4.17 -9.44 0.35
CA ALA A 146 3.96 -7.99 0.46
C ALA A 146 5.28 -7.20 0.31
N GLY A 147 6.36 -7.70 0.93
CA GLY A 147 7.69 -7.12 0.83
C GLY A 147 8.27 -7.15 -0.59
N VAL A 148 8.13 -8.29 -1.28
CA VAL A 148 8.53 -8.44 -2.69
C VAL A 148 7.74 -7.47 -3.57
N LEU A 149 6.42 -7.43 -3.41
CA LEU A 149 5.56 -6.53 -4.18
C LEU A 149 5.95 -5.05 -3.97
N ALA A 150 6.15 -4.64 -2.72
CA ALA A 150 6.62 -3.29 -2.39
C ALA A 150 8.00 -2.99 -2.98
N GLY A 151 8.94 -3.94 -2.90
CA GLY A 151 10.28 -3.82 -3.47
C GLY A 151 10.27 -3.65 -4.99
N VAL A 152 9.42 -4.40 -5.69
CA VAL A 152 9.20 -4.28 -7.14
C VAL A 152 8.66 -2.90 -7.47
N VAL A 153 7.62 -2.43 -6.79
CA VAL A 153 7.05 -1.10 -7.03
C VAL A 153 8.07 0.01 -6.76
N ILE A 154 8.79 -0.04 -5.64
CA ILE A 154 9.86 0.93 -5.31
C ILE A 154 10.95 0.93 -6.39
N ARG A 155 11.33 -0.24 -6.91
CA ARG A 155 12.31 -0.35 -8.00
C ARG A 155 11.81 0.37 -9.26
N HIS A 156 10.54 0.16 -9.63
CA HIS A 156 9.94 0.82 -10.81
C HIS A 156 9.79 2.34 -10.61
N LEU A 157 9.33 2.79 -9.44
CA LEU A 157 9.25 4.22 -9.10
C LEU A 157 10.64 4.88 -9.12
N GLY A 158 11.66 4.13 -8.68
CA GLY A 158 13.06 4.55 -8.66
C GLY A 158 13.75 4.65 -10.02
N VAL A 159 13.06 4.38 -11.14
CA VAL A 159 13.55 4.73 -12.48
C VAL A 159 13.60 6.26 -12.62
N ASN A 160 12.59 6.97 -12.09
CA ASN A 160 12.51 8.43 -12.09
C ASN A 160 12.92 9.00 -10.72
N ARG A 161 14.21 8.80 -10.37
CA ARG A 161 14.76 8.92 -9.00
C ARG A 161 14.41 10.21 -8.24
N HIS A 162 14.33 11.35 -8.91
CA HIS A 162 14.01 12.64 -8.26
C HIS A 162 12.51 12.88 -8.04
N ARG A 163 11.65 12.06 -8.66
CA ARG A 163 10.19 12.19 -8.62
C ARG A 163 9.53 11.07 -7.81
N ALA A 164 10.29 10.04 -7.42
CA ALA A 164 9.79 8.93 -6.62
C ALA A 164 9.35 9.38 -5.20
N PRO A 165 8.08 9.16 -4.81
CA PRO A 165 7.58 9.61 -3.52
C PRO A 165 8.12 8.75 -2.37
N LEU A 166 8.49 9.40 -1.26
CA LEU A 166 8.77 8.70 0.00
C LEU A 166 7.50 8.19 0.70
N THR A 167 6.34 8.73 0.34
CA THR A 167 5.08 8.36 0.96
C THR A 167 4.70 6.90 0.68
N TYR A 168 5.08 6.34 -0.48
CA TYR A 168 4.87 4.93 -0.79
C TYR A 168 5.61 3.99 0.18
N PRO A 169 6.96 4.02 0.28
CA PRO A 169 7.66 3.16 1.23
C PRO A 169 7.27 3.47 2.69
N ALA A 170 6.99 4.74 3.03
CA ALA A 170 6.54 5.09 4.36
C ALA A 170 5.20 4.41 4.74
N ALA A 171 4.23 4.36 3.82
CA ALA A 171 2.96 3.67 4.05
C ALA A 171 3.13 2.15 4.19
N VAL A 172 4.03 1.54 3.41
CA VAL A 172 4.35 0.11 3.56
C VAL A 172 4.96 -0.15 4.94
N VAL A 173 5.96 0.65 5.34
CA VAL A 173 6.61 0.54 6.66
C VAL A 173 5.62 0.76 7.81
N TRP A 174 4.70 1.72 7.67
CA TRP A 174 3.62 1.94 8.63
C TRP A 174 2.79 0.68 8.85
N GLY A 175 2.34 0.05 7.75
CA GLY A 175 1.56 -1.17 7.83
C GLY A 175 2.33 -2.36 8.42
N LEU A 176 3.61 -2.53 8.03
CA LEU A 176 4.49 -3.55 8.61
C LEU A 176 4.70 -3.33 10.12
N GLY A 177 4.89 -2.08 10.54
CA GLY A 177 4.98 -1.70 11.95
C GLY A 177 3.72 -2.06 12.73
N GLY A 178 2.56 -1.86 12.13
CA GLY A 178 1.27 -2.30 12.66
C GLY A 178 1.18 -3.81 12.90
N VAL A 179 1.62 -4.61 11.93
CA VAL A 179 1.68 -6.08 12.06
C VAL A 179 2.67 -6.49 13.14
N ALA A 180 3.86 -5.89 13.16
CA ALA A 180 4.88 -6.18 14.17
C ALA A 180 4.38 -5.85 15.58
N ALA A 181 3.77 -4.67 15.78
CA ALA A 181 3.24 -4.24 17.07
C ALA A 181 2.16 -5.20 17.60
N GLN A 182 1.21 -5.63 16.75
CA GLN A 182 0.19 -6.59 17.17
C GLN A 182 0.80 -7.90 17.65
N ASN A 183 1.81 -8.41 16.93
CA ASN A 183 2.43 -9.68 17.25
C ASN A 183 3.37 -9.56 18.46
N LEU A 184 3.99 -8.41 18.70
CA LEU A 184 4.76 -8.13 19.92
C LEU A 184 3.89 -8.10 21.18
N THR A 185 2.68 -7.54 21.10
CA THR A 185 1.74 -7.59 22.23
C THR A 185 1.31 -9.03 22.53
N VAL A 186 1.10 -9.85 21.50
CA VAL A 186 0.80 -11.29 21.67
C VAL A 186 2.02 -12.08 22.18
N LEU A 187 3.24 -11.70 21.80
CA LEU A 187 4.49 -12.31 22.27
C LEU A 187 4.66 -12.20 23.79
N ASN A 188 4.33 -11.04 24.38
CA ASN A 188 4.34 -10.87 25.82
C ASN A 188 3.37 -11.82 26.56
N LEU A 189 2.39 -12.39 25.86
CA LEU A 189 1.42 -13.34 26.40
C LEU A 189 1.79 -14.80 26.14
N ALA A 190 2.61 -15.10 25.12
CA ALA A 190 2.84 -16.47 24.64
C ALA A 190 4.30 -16.97 24.76
N ALA A 191 5.27 -16.12 25.16
CA ALA A 191 6.67 -16.47 25.43
C ALA A 191 7.42 -17.25 24.32
N GLN A 192 7.06 -17.08 23.04
CA GLN A 192 7.65 -17.81 21.91
C GLN A 192 7.98 -16.88 20.75
N PRO A 193 9.24 -16.78 20.26
CA PRO A 193 9.60 -15.88 19.16
C PRO A 193 8.77 -16.17 17.90
N GLN A 194 8.04 -15.15 17.44
CA GLN A 194 7.15 -15.25 16.29
C GLN A 194 7.91 -14.86 15.02
N PRO A 195 8.08 -15.75 14.02
CA PRO A 195 8.77 -15.45 12.76
C PRO A 195 8.15 -14.26 12.01
N VAL A 196 6.88 -13.95 12.29
CA VAL A 196 6.13 -12.81 11.75
C VAL A 196 6.76 -11.46 12.15
N VAL A 197 7.23 -11.30 13.38
CA VAL A 197 7.82 -10.03 13.85
C VAL A 197 9.17 -9.80 13.19
N ALA A 198 10.02 -10.83 13.16
CA ALA A 198 11.31 -10.77 12.49
C ALA A 198 11.15 -10.47 10.99
N ALA A 199 10.19 -11.11 10.33
CA ALA A 199 9.87 -10.83 8.93
C ALA A 199 9.42 -9.39 8.71
N ALA A 200 8.48 -8.89 9.51
CA ALA A 200 7.98 -7.51 9.39
C ALA A 200 9.09 -6.48 9.61
N ALA A 201 9.90 -6.64 10.67
CA ALA A 201 11.01 -5.75 10.99
C ALA A 201 12.10 -5.79 9.92
N GLY A 202 12.49 -7.00 9.48
CA GLY A 202 13.49 -7.20 8.43
C GLY A 202 13.07 -6.57 7.10
N LEU A 203 11.82 -6.77 6.69
CA LEU A 203 11.29 -6.14 5.48
C LEU A 203 11.26 -4.61 5.59
N ALA A 204 10.82 -4.06 6.72
CA ALA A 204 10.83 -2.62 6.93
C ALA A 204 12.26 -2.05 6.84
N ALA A 205 13.23 -2.70 7.48
CA ALA A 205 14.63 -2.31 7.42
C ALA A 205 15.19 -2.38 5.99
N LEU A 206 14.91 -3.46 5.25
CA LEU A 206 15.34 -3.63 3.86
C LEU A 206 14.75 -2.55 2.93
N LEU A 207 13.47 -2.20 3.11
CA LEU A 207 12.80 -1.17 2.32
C LEU A 207 13.38 0.21 2.63
N VAL A 208 13.63 0.53 3.90
CA VAL A 208 14.27 1.79 4.33
C VAL A 208 15.71 1.89 3.82
N ALA A 209 16.52 0.84 4.02
CA ALA A 209 17.91 0.83 3.57
C ALA A 209 18.00 0.90 2.04
N GLY A 210 17.17 0.12 1.33
CA GLY A 210 17.12 0.11 -0.13
C GLY A 210 16.68 1.44 -0.73
N THR A 211 15.70 2.11 -0.12
CA THR A 211 15.27 3.45 -0.55
C THR A 211 16.32 4.52 -0.27
N ALA A 212 16.95 4.50 0.90
CA ALA A 212 18.03 5.42 1.27
C ALA A 212 19.26 5.27 0.36
N TRP A 213 19.70 4.03 0.10
CA TRP A 213 20.83 3.73 -0.78
C TRP A 213 20.60 4.23 -2.21
N ARG A 214 19.40 4.01 -2.76
CA ARG A 214 19.03 4.49 -4.11
C ARG A 214 19.08 6.01 -4.20
N ARG A 215 18.65 6.73 -3.15
CA ARG A 215 18.70 8.20 -3.11
C ARG A 215 20.12 8.74 -3.02
N ARG A 216 20.97 8.14 -2.18
CA ARG A 216 22.40 8.52 -2.09
C ARG A 216 23.10 8.39 -3.44
N ARG A 217 22.86 7.29 -4.16
CA ARG A 217 23.41 7.09 -5.51
C ARG A 217 22.85 8.05 -6.56
N ALA A 218 21.70 8.66 -6.33
CA ALA A 218 21.10 9.65 -7.23
C ALA A 218 21.68 11.06 -7.03
N GLY A 219 22.13 11.40 -5.81
CA GLY A 219 22.76 12.70 -5.53
C GLY A 219 24.27 12.76 -5.78
N ALA A 220 24.90 11.61 -6.05
CA ALA A 220 26.32 11.49 -6.35
C ALA A 220 26.65 11.50 -7.85
N ARG A 221 25.66 11.78 -8.72
CA ARG A 221 25.78 11.93 -10.18
C ARG A 221 25.26 13.29 -10.57
#